data_AF-A0A355FJ66-F1
#
_entry.id   AF-A0A355FJ66-F1
#
_cell.length_a   1.000
_cell.length_b   1.000
_cell.length_c   1.000
_cell.angle_alpha   90.00
_cell.angle_beta   90.00
_cell.angle_gamma   90.00
#
_symmetry.space_group_name_H-M   'P 1'
#
loop_
_entity.id
_entity.type
_entity.pdbx_description
1 polymer ?
#
loop_
_entity_poly.entity_id
_entity_poly.type
_entity_poly.pdbx_seq_one_letter_code
_entity_poly.pdbx_strand_id
1 'polypeptide(L)'
;MPNRASSDRAQLHLIKASAGSGKTHRLTGDYLRLLFSKENNYRHILAVTFTNKATDEMKSRIVEELYRLSSNASSDYVASLGGEFSMTEKQVRDRAQHILKTILHDYSAFSISTIDRFFQQTMRAFTREMGLQGNYSMEVDETPVLLEAIDLMLSELDRPENKALAEWMLTFMQDRIENGKSWKTDQEIFDLSKQLFNEKYKSFAQDGQSDAHDKKQLEAYKTTLIQIVRSFENELKTIGEKGVNLMSRFGLHYTDFKGGQRSPFSHFVKWANGEVKEPTATFAKLPDGLEQWTTKTTSEEKKGAIESVYFEGLNALTHAAVNHFDNDLFYNSARSILQYFYTLGILNDIHQRMRELQQERNTLFLSDTTELLHRIIGDSDSPFIYEKIGTYLTHYMIDEFQ
;
A
#
# COMPACT_ATOMS: atom_id res chain seq x y z
N MET A 1 -0.58 37.07 1.66
CA MET A 1 0.59 37.77 1.09
C MET A 1 0.66 37.38 -0.38
N PRO A 2 0.86 38.32 -1.34
CA PRO A 2 0.87 37.98 -2.75
C PRO A 2 2.07 37.09 -3.09
N ASN A 3 1.79 36.07 -3.90
CA ASN A 3 2.70 35.05 -4.40
C ASN A 3 3.87 35.74 -5.15
N ARG A 4 4.99 35.97 -4.48
CA ARG A 4 6.22 36.41 -5.15
C ARG A 4 6.75 35.22 -5.93
N ALA A 5 6.49 35.21 -7.24
CA ALA A 5 7.23 34.36 -8.17
C ALA A 5 8.72 34.53 -7.89
N SER A 6 9.38 33.48 -7.41
CA SER A 6 10.81 33.50 -7.12
C SER A 6 11.56 33.68 -8.44
N SER A 7 12.01 34.90 -8.71
CA SER A 7 12.83 35.23 -9.87
C SER A 7 14.30 34.83 -9.70
N ASP A 8 14.66 34.12 -8.64
CA ASP A 8 15.95 33.43 -8.55
C ASP A 8 15.80 32.07 -9.22
N ARG A 9 16.47 31.86 -10.35
CA ARG A 9 16.64 30.52 -10.93
C ARG A 9 17.29 29.64 -9.86
N ALA A 10 16.49 28.82 -9.17
CA ALA A 10 17.02 27.73 -8.36
C ALA A 10 17.80 26.80 -9.29
N GLN A 11 19.13 26.93 -9.28
CA GLN A 11 20.00 26.19 -10.17
C GLN A 11 20.22 24.81 -9.56
N LEU A 12 19.53 23.79 -10.07
CA LEU A 12 19.76 22.41 -9.68
C LEU A 12 21.09 21.93 -10.28
N HIS A 13 22.07 21.67 -9.43
CA HIS A 13 23.36 21.14 -9.84
C HIS A 13 23.43 19.64 -9.56
N LEU A 14 23.30 18.83 -10.62
CA LEU A 14 23.41 17.37 -10.52
C LEU A 14 24.85 16.91 -10.78
N ILE A 15 25.45 16.22 -9.81
CA ILE A 15 26.78 15.62 -9.94
C ILE A 15 26.63 14.09 -9.98
N LYS A 16 26.88 13.51 -11.16
CA LYS A 16 27.01 12.05 -11.32
C LYS A 16 28.47 11.65 -11.11
N ALA A 17 28.71 10.71 -10.21
CA ALA A 17 30.05 10.28 -9.82
C ALA A 17 30.09 8.77 -9.63
N SER A 18 31.05 8.09 -10.27
CA SER A 18 31.37 6.67 -10.02
C SER A 18 32.26 6.51 -8.78
N ALA A 19 32.41 5.28 -8.28
CA ALA A 19 33.34 4.99 -7.19
C ALA A 19 34.76 5.49 -7.54
N GLY A 20 35.38 6.23 -6.62
CA GLY A 20 36.74 6.77 -6.81
C GLY A 20 36.84 8.05 -7.66
N SER A 21 35.74 8.62 -8.15
CA SER A 21 35.74 9.84 -9.01
C SER A 21 35.99 11.18 -8.29
N GLY A 22 36.38 11.15 -7.01
CA GLY A 22 36.62 12.37 -6.23
C GLY A 22 35.35 13.13 -5.82
N LYS A 23 34.16 12.50 -5.91
CA LYS A 23 32.85 13.08 -5.52
C LYS A 23 32.94 13.80 -4.17
N THR A 24 33.52 13.13 -3.20
CA THR A 24 33.57 13.65 -1.84
C THR A 24 34.48 14.86 -1.71
N HIS A 25 35.64 14.85 -2.37
CA HIS A 25 36.53 16.02 -2.41
C HIS A 25 35.80 17.22 -3.02
N ARG A 26 35.05 16.99 -4.10
CA ARG A 26 34.22 18.03 -4.71
C ARG A 26 33.12 18.54 -3.79
N LEU A 27 32.36 17.65 -3.13
CA LEU A 27 31.30 18.03 -2.19
C LEU A 27 31.85 18.84 -1.01
N THR A 28 33.01 18.44 -0.45
CA THR A 28 33.69 19.24 0.58
C THR A 28 34.07 20.61 0.06
N GLY A 29 34.66 20.69 -1.14
CA GLY A 29 35.01 21.97 -1.78
C GLY A 29 33.79 22.87 -2.01
N ASP A 30 32.70 22.32 -2.53
CA ASP A 30 31.45 23.07 -2.75
C ASP A 30 30.87 23.56 -1.41
N TYR A 31 30.87 22.72 -0.36
CA TYR A 31 30.46 23.14 0.99
C TYR A 31 31.34 24.29 1.53
N LEU A 32 32.66 24.18 1.39
CA LEU A 32 33.60 25.23 1.79
C LEU A 32 33.34 26.55 1.04
N ARG A 33 33.07 26.51 -0.28
CA ARG A 33 32.69 27.71 -1.04
C ARG A 33 31.45 28.38 -0.47
N LEU A 34 30.43 27.59 -0.11
CA LEU A 34 29.24 28.12 0.54
C LEU A 34 29.54 28.74 1.91
N LEU A 35 30.45 28.17 2.69
CA LEU A 35 30.89 28.78 3.95
C LEU A 35 31.61 30.11 3.75
N PHE A 36 32.36 30.25 2.66
CA PHE A 36 33.11 31.47 2.32
C PHE A 36 32.27 32.53 1.58
N SER A 37 31.07 32.21 1.10
CA SER A 37 30.23 33.18 0.37
C SER A 37 29.62 34.24 1.28
N LYS A 38 29.28 33.89 2.53
CA LYS A 38 28.65 34.79 3.50
C LYS A 38 29.05 34.43 4.94
N GLU A 39 29.07 35.42 5.82
CA GLU A 39 29.26 35.19 7.25
C GLU A 39 28.10 34.35 7.83
N ASN A 40 28.42 33.43 8.75
CA ASN A 40 27.46 32.53 9.40
C ASN A 40 26.63 31.66 8.44
N ASN A 41 27.08 31.45 7.20
CA ASN A 41 26.29 30.74 6.20
C ASN A 41 26.06 29.26 6.52
N TYR A 42 26.86 28.66 7.42
CA TYR A 42 26.66 27.29 7.92
C TYR A 42 25.24 27.05 8.48
N ARG A 43 24.58 28.09 9.00
CA ARG A 43 23.19 28.03 9.52
C ARG A 43 22.12 27.95 8.43
N HIS A 44 22.51 28.21 7.18
CA HIS A 44 21.61 28.31 6.02
C HIS A 44 21.87 27.22 4.97
N ILE A 45 22.76 26.27 5.28
CA ILE A 45 23.12 25.14 4.43
C ILE A 45 22.58 23.86 5.08
N LEU A 46 21.70 23.16 4.38
CA LEU A 46 21.25 21.82 4.78
C LEU A 46 21.96 20.79 3.91
N ALA A 47 22.77 19.93 4.53
CA ALA A 47 23.33 18.75 3.87
C ALA A 47 22.67 17.49 4.43
N VAL A 48 22.07 16.69 3.56
CA VAL A 48 21.42 15.42 3.92
C VAL A 48 22.14 14.22 3.32
N THR A 49 22.32 13.17 4.13
CA THR A 49 22.93 11.90 3.71
C THR A 49 22.00 10.72 4.02
N PHE A 50 22.29 9.55 3.45
CA PHE A 50 21.49 8.35 3.73
C PHE A 50 21.84 7.71 5.08
N THR A 51 23.13 7.63 5.43
CA THR A 51 23.57 6.97 6.66
C THR A 51 24.18 7.93 7.69
N ASN A 52 24.10 7.57 8.98
CA ASN A 52 24.79 8.30 10.06
C ASN A 52 26.30 8.33 9.83
N LYS A 53 26.88 7.25 9.29
CA LYS A 53 28.31 7.18 8.96
C LYS A 53 28.69 8.22 7.91
N ALA A 54 27.89 8.38 6.85
CA ALA A 54 28.13 9.40 5.83
C ALA A 54 27.98 10.83 6.40
N THR A 55 27.00 11.05 7.28
CA THR A 55 26.86 12.32 8.01
C THR A 55 28.13 12.64 8.81
N ASP A 56 28.60 11.71 9.63
CA ASP A 56 29.77 11.92 10.50
C ASP A 56 31.06 12.10 9.69
N GLU A 57 31.21 11.34 8.61
CA GLU A 57 32.34 11.45 7.70
C GLU A 57 32.35 12.81 6.98
N MET A 58 31.20 13.28 6.51
CA MET A 58 31.07 14.60 5.87
C MET A 58 31.37 15.73 6.86
N LYS A 59 30.83 15.68 8.08
CA LYS A 59 31.14 16.65 9.15
C LYS A 59 32.62 16.70 9.45
N SER A 60 33.22 15.54 9.69
CA SER A 60 34.65 15.42 10.05
C SER A 60 35.53 16.02 8.96
N ARG A 61 35.27 15.69 7.69
CA ARG A 61 36.02 16.25 6.55
C ARG A 61 35.95 17.77 6.47
N ILE A 62 34.76 18.36 6.62
CA ILE A 62 34.60 19.81 6.55
C ILE A 62 35.35 20.50 7.71
N VAL A 63 35.21 19.97 8.93
CA VAL A 63 35.88 20.51 10.12
C VAL A 63 37.40 20.34 10.03
N GLU A 64 37.89 19.19 9.59
CA GLU A 64 39.32 18.92 9.38
C GLU A 64 39.92 19.83 8.31
N GLU A 65 39.23 20.04 7.19
CA GLU A 65 39.70 20.96 6.14
C GLU A 65 39.68 22.42 6.61
N LEU A 66 38.64 22.85 7.33
CA LEU A 66 38.64 24.17 7.97
C LEU A 66 39.81 24.33 8.97
N TYR A 67 40.13 23.29 9.72
CA TYR A 67 41.28 23.28 10.62
C TYR A 67 42.60 23.38 9.86
N ARG A 68 42.78 22.61 8.78
CA ARG A 68 43.95 22.69 7.90
C ARG A 68 44.10 24.06 7.24
N LEU A 69 43.00 24.67 6.82
CA LEU A 69 43.00 26.03 6.28
C LEU A 69 43.34 27.06 7.37
N SER A 70 42.84 26.88 8.60
CA SER A 70 43.11 27.79 9.72
C SER A 70 44.53 27.68 10.29
N SER A 71 45.17 26.52 10.14
CA SER A 71 46.57 26.30 10.47
C SER A 71 47.44 26.57 9.24
N ASN A 72 48.74 26.83 9.38
CA ASN A 72 49.64 26.96 8.21
C ASN A 72 49.90 25.62 7.49
N ALA A 73 48.97 24.66 7.57
CA ALA A 73 49.05 23.39 6.87
C ALA A 73 48.71 23.57 5.37
N SER A 74 49.21 22.63 4.56
CA SER A 74 48.86 22.55 3.14
C SER A 74 47.40 22.10 2.98
N SER A 75 46.65 22.77 2.12
CA SER A 75 45.29 22.38 1.72
C SER A 75 45.08 22.74 0.25
N ASP A 76 44.51 21.82 -0.51
CA ASP A 76 44.27 21.98 -1.95
C ASP A 76 43.23 23.06 -2.25
N TYR A 77 42.47 23.50 -1.24
CA TYR A 77 41.40 24.48 -1.38
C TYR A 77 41.90 25.95 -1.31
N VAL A 78 43.10 26.23 -0.78
CA VAL A 78 43.60 27.61 -0.58
C VAL A 78 43.60 28.41 -1.88
N ALA A 79 44.18 27.85 -2.95
CA ALA A 79 44.27 28.53 -4.24
C ALA A 79 42.89 28.72 -4.89
N SER A 80 42.01 27.73 -4.78
CA SER A 80 40.66 27.80 -5.36
C SER A 80 39.78 28.84 -4.66
N LEU A 81 39.77 28.86 -3.32
CA LEU A 81 39.04 29.85 -2.53
C LEU A 81 39.63 31.25 -2.69
N GLY A 82 40.96 31.38 -2.73
CA GLY A 82 41.64 32.65 -2.96
C GLY A 82 41.31 33.26 -4.32
N GLY A 83 41.30 32.44 -5.37
CA GLY A 83 40.93 32.88 -6.72
C GLY A 83 39.47 33.28 -6.84
N GLU A 84 38.55 32.49 -6.28
CA GLU A 84 37.11 32.72 -6.37
C GLU A 84 36.66 33.97 -5.60
N PHE A 85 37.16 34.15 -4.38
CA PHE A 85 36.78 35.27 -3.51
C PHE A 85 37.74 36.46 -3.59
N SER A 86 38.72 36.43 -4.51
CA SER A 86 39.76 37.47 -4.66
C SER A 86 40.49 37.77 -3.35
N MET A 87 40.85 36.73 -2.60
CA MET A 87 41.50 36.80 -1.30
C MET A 87 42.95 36.34 -1.38
N THR A 88 43.83 36.99 -0.62
CA THR A 88 45.19 36.48 -0.38
C THR A 88 45.13 35.21 0.48
N GLU A 89 46.17 34.38 0.43
CA GLU A 89 46.27 33.19 1.27
C GLU A 89 46.04 33.52 2.75
N LYS A 90 46.67 34.58 3.27
CA LYS A 90 46.49 35.01 4.65
C LYS A 90 45.02 35.28 4.98
N GLN A 91 44.31 35.99 4.11
CA GLN A 91 42.89 36.29 4.30
C GLN A 91 42.01 35.03 4.26
N VAL A 92 42.33 34.07 3.38
CA VAL A 92 41.62 32.77 3.34
C VAL A 92 41.79 32.03 4.66
N ARG A 93 43.02 31.97 5.19
CA ARG A 93 43.34 31.29 6.45
C ARG A 93 42.68 31.97 7.66
N ASP A 94 42.78 33.31 7.75
CA ASP A 94 42.14 34.10 8.81
C ASP A 94 40.61 33.90 8.80
N ARG A 95 40.00 33.87 7.61
CA ARG A 95 38.57 33.60 7.44
C ARG A 95 38.20 32.17 7.80
N ALA A 96 38.99 31.18 7.40
CA ALA A 96 38.78 29.78 7.79
C ALA A 96 38.81 29.60 9.31
N GLN A 97 39.76 30.26 9.98
CA GLN A 97 39.85 30.25 11.44
C GLN A 97 38.59 30.83 12.09
N HIS A 98 38.08 31.94 11.56
CA HIS A 98 36.86 32.55 12.06
C HIS A 98 35.62 31.66 11.84
N ILE A 99 35.47 31.08 10.65
CA ILE A 99 34.38 30.15 10.32
C ILE A 99 34.43 28.92 11.24
N LEU A 100 35.59 28.29 11.37
CA LEU A 100 35.79 27.12 12.23
C LEU A 100 35.39 27.42 13.67
N LYS A 101 35.90 28.52 14.23
CA LYS A 101 35.59 28.93 15.60
C LYS A 101 34.08 29.12 15.80
N THR A 102 33.42 29.76 14.84
CA THR A 102 31.98 30.03 14.94
C THR A 102 31.15 28.74 14.84
N ILE A 103 31.51 27.83 13.93
CA ILE A 103 30.88 26.51 13.84
C ILE A 103 31.07 25.71 15.13
N LEU A 104 32.27 25.72 15.73
CA LEU A 104 32.52 24.99 16.98
C LEU A 104 31.74 25.58 18.18
N HIS A 105 31.53 26.90 18.21
CA HIS A 105 30.70 27.55 19.23
C HIS A 105 29.20 27.30 19.06
N ASP A 106 28.73 27.07 17.82
CA ASP A 106 27.32 26.85 17.47
C ASP A 106 27.16 25.58 16.62
N TYR A 107 27.72 24.47 17.12
CA TYR A 107 27.81 23.22 16.36
C TYR A 107 26.43 22.59 16.10
N SER A 108 25.42 22.93 16.91
CA SER A 108 24.04 22.47 16.69
C SER A 108 23.41 23.08 15.44
N ALA A 109 23.83 24.28 15.00
CA ALA A 109 23.34 24.90 13.77
C ALA A 109 24.15 24.49 12.53
N PHE A 110 25.15 23.61 12.68
CA PHE A 110 25.84 22.95 11.56
C PHE A 110 25.00 21.78 11.02
N SER A 111 24.05 22.11 10.15
CA SER A 111 22.97 21.23 9.67
C SER A 111 23.42 20.20 8.63
N ILE A 112 24.22 19.23 9.07
CA ILE A 112 24.51 17.99 8.35
C ILE A 112 23.85 16.83 9.09
N SER A 113 22.93 16.13 8.45
CA SER A 113 22.15 15.06 9.08
C SER A 113 21.75 13.97 8.10
N THR A 114 21.22 12.87 8.61
CA THR A 114 20.49 11.93 7.75
C THR A 114 19.17 12.53 7.29
N ILE A 115 18.64 12.01 6.18
CA ILE A 115 17.29 12.31 5.70
C ILE A 115 16.25 12.09 6.81
N ASP A 116 16.30 10.93 7.48
CA ASP A 116 15.37 10.60 8.58
C ASP A 116 15.44 11.60 9.73
N ARG A 117 16.65 12.02 10.13
CA ARG A 117 16.82 12.96 11.23
C ARG A 117 16.28 14.35 10.87
N PHE A 118 16.45 14.77 9.62
CA PHE A 118 15.86 16.01 9.12
C PHE A 118 14.32 15.92 9.10
N PHE A 119 13.75 14.81 8.64
CA PHE A 119 12.30 14.60 8.66
C PHE A 119 11.74 14.54 10.08
N GLN A 120 12.42 13.86 11.02
CA GLN A 120 12.02 13.85 12.43
C GLN A 120 12.06 15.26 13.04
N GLN A 121 13.09 16.05 12.77
CA GLN A 121 13.16 17.45 13.22
C GLN A 121 12.03 18.28 12.66
N THR A 122 11.72 18.09 11.37
CA THR A 122 10.58 18.75 10.74
C THR A 122 9.28 18.34 11.43
N MET A 123 9.07 17.04 11.65
CA MET A 123 7.86 16.51 12.27
C MET A 123 7.61 17.03 13.69
N ARG A 124 8.68 17.26 14.47
CA ARG A 124 8.58 17.87 15.80
C ARG A 124 7.94 19.25 15.76
N ALA A 125 8.13 20.02 14.68
CA ALA A 125 7.51 21.33 14.51
C ALA A 125 6.00 21.24 14.21
N PHE A 126 5.51 20.07 13.79
CA PHE A 126 4.12 19.81 13.38
C PHE A 126 3.35 18.88 14.34
N THR A 127 3.96 18.48 15.45
CA THR A 127 3.40 17.52 16.40
C THR A 127 2.00 17.92 16.88
N ARG A 128 1.77 19.22 17.12
CA ARG A 128 0.48 19.74 17.58
C ARG A 128 -0.59 19.66 16.49
N GLU A 129 -0.23 20.01 15.26
CA GLU A 129 -1.10 19.94 14.09
C GLU A 129 -1.50 18.49 13.76
N MET A 130 -0.67 17.52 14.16
CA MET A 130 -0.94 16.08 14.02
C MET A 130 -1.74 15.48 15.18
N GLY A 131 -2.08 16.28 16.20
CA GLY A 131 -2.77 15.77 17.40
C GLY A 131 -1.89 14.94 18.34
N LEU A 132 -0.57 14.94 18.14
CA LEU A 132 0.39 14.27 19.03
C LEU A 132 0.71 15.17 20.24
N GLN A 133 0.98 14.56 21.40
CA GLN A 133 1.40 15.32 22.58
C GLN A 133 2.89 15.71 22.45
N GLY A 134 3.28 16.85 23.04
CA GLY A 134 4.59 17.51 22.79
C GLY A 134 5.86 16.68 23.06
N ASN A 135 5.76 15.53 23.73
CA ASN A 135 6.88 14.62 24.02
C ASN A 135 6.67 13.23 23.39
N TYR A 136 6.50 13.16 22.08
CA TYR A 136 6.33 11.87 21.40
C TYR A 136 7.65 11.11 21.26
N SER A 137 7.59 9.78 21.39
CA SER A 137 8.73 8.89 21.10
C SER A 137 8.62 8.34 19.69
N MET A 138 9.76 8.24 19.02
CA MET A 138 9.86 7.60 17.71
C MET A 138 10.10 6.11 17.91
N GLU A 139 9.22 5.30 17.33
CA GLU A 139 9.34 3.84 17.35
C GLU A 139 9.83 3.38 15.96
N VAL A 140 10.95 2.63 15.94
CA VAL A 140 11.58 2.16 14.70
C VAL A 140 11.16 0.72 14.40
N ASP A 141 10.97 -0.10 15.43
CA ASP A 141 10.47 -1.47 15.29
C ASP A 141 8.98 -1.51 15.62
N GLU A 142 8.16 -1.72 14.60
CA GLU A 142 6.70 -1.78 14.70
C GLU A 142 6.22 -3.14 15.25
N THR A 143 7.08 -4.16 15.20
CA THR A 143 6.74 -5.55 15.52
C THR A 143 6.18 -5.72 16.93
N PRO A 144 6.79 -5.14 17.99
CA PRO A 144 6.27 -5.28 19.35
C PRO A 144 4.87 -4.69 19.51
N VAL A 145 4.62 -3.52 18.91
CA VAL A 145 3.30 -2.87 18.95
C VAL A 145 2.28 -3.68 18.16
N LEU A 146 2.67 -4.28 17.05
CA LEU A 146 1.78 -5.15 16.27
C LEU A 146 1.38 -6.40 17.05
N LEU A 147 2.36 -7.10 17.65
CA LEU A 147 2.09 -8.31 18.43
C LEU A 147 1.14 -8.01 19.59
N GLU A 148 1.37 -6.91 20.29
CA GLU A 148 0.50 -6.47 21.37
C GLU A 148 -0.90 -6.09 20.89
N ALA A 149 -1.03 -5.41 19.74
CA ALA A 149 -2.34 -5.12 19.16
C ALA A 149 -3.12 -6.39 18.81
N ILE A 150 -2.43 -7.42 18.31
CA ILE A 150 -3.01 -8.74 18.03
C ILE A 150 -3.44 -9.43 19.33
N ASP A 151 -2.57 -9.45 20.35
CA ASP A 151 -2.88 -10.06 21.64
C ASP A 151 -4.08 -9.38 22.30
N LEU A 152 -4.14 -8.04 22.27
CA LEU A 152 -5.29 -7.26 22.73
C LEU A 152 -6.54 -7.61 21.95
N MET A 153 -6.47 -7.62 20.61
CA MET A 153 -7.58 -8.01 19.75
C MET A 153 -8.14 -9.38 20.14
N LEU A 154 -7.28 -10.38 20.29
CA LEU A 154 -7.66 -11.74 20.65
C LEU A 154 -8.24 -11.81 22.07
N SER A 155 -7.65 -11.09 23.03
CA SER A 155 -8.07 -11.10 24.43
C SER A 155 -9.45 -10.48 24.66
N GLU A 156 -9.91 -9.63 23.74
CA GLU A 156 -11.17 -8.89 23.84
C GLU A 156 -12.26 -9.43 22.90
N LEU A 157 -12.02 -10.55 22.22
CA LEU A 157 -13.00 -11.17 21.30
C LEU A 157 -14.31 -11.56 21.99
N ASP A 158 -14.29 -11.81 23.29
CA ASP A 158 -15.45 -12.19 24.09
C ASP A 158 -16.38 -11.00 24.43
N ARG A 159 -15.91 -9.76 24.22
CA ARG A 159 -16.69 -8.57 24.53
C ARG A 159 -17.88 -8.39 23.58
N PRO A 160 -19.05 -7.93 24.06
CA PRO A 160 -20.25 -7.76 23.23
C PRO A 160 -20.04 -6.83 22.02
N GLU A 161 -19.23 -5.77 22.18
CA GLU A 161 -18.88 -4.84 21.09
C GLU A 161 -18.05 -5.48 19.96
N ASN A 162 -17.34 -6.58 20.25
CA ASN A 162 -16.45 -7.26 19.31
C ASN A 162 -17.10 -8.49 18.65
N LYS A 163 -18.41 -8.66 18.79
CA LYS A 163 -19.13 -9.81 18.22
C LYS A 163 -18.90 -9.97 16.71
N ALA A 164 -18.91 -8.87 15.94
CA ALA A 164 -18.66 -8.91 14.50
C ALA A 164 -17.24 -9.43 14.18
N LEU A 165 -16.24 -8.97 14.93
CA LEU A 165 -14.86 -9.44 14.79
C LEU A 165 -14.74 -10.92 15.15
N ALA A 166 -15.41 -11.38 16.22
CA ALA A 166 -15.44 -12.79 16.58
C ALA A 166 -16.06 -13.65 15.48
N GLU A 167 -17.14 -13.20 14.84
CA GLU A 167 -17.74 -13.86 13.67
C GLU A 167 -16.78 -13.91 12.47
N TRP A 168 -16.03 -12.83 12.21
CA TRP A 168 -15.03 -12.78 11.15
C TRP A 168 -13.88 -13.76 11.41
N MET A 169 -13.38 -13.82 12.65
CA MET A 169 -12.35 -14.76 13.09
C MET A 169 -12.81 -16.21 12.96
N LEU A 170 -14.04 -16.52 13.39
CA LEU A 170 -14.62 -17.86 13.24
C LEU A 170 -14.74 -18.26 11.77
N THR A 171 -15.21 -17.36 10.91
CA THR A 171 -15.34 -17.64 9.47
C THR A 171 -13.98 -17.86 8.81
N PHE A 172 -12.99 -17.04 9.18
CA PHE A 172 -11.62 -17.21 8.73
C PHE A 172 -11.06 -18.58 9.16
N MET A 173 -11.25 -18.98 10.42
CA MET A 173 -10.81 -20.30 10.91
C MET A 173 -11.53 -21.46 10.22
N GLN A 174 -12.82 -21.31 9.87
CA GLN A 174 -13.59 -22.33 9.14
C GLN A 174 -13.05 -22.53 7.71
N ASP A 175 -12.89 -21.46 6.94
CA ASP A 175 -12.32 -21.51 5.58
C ASP A 175 -10.94 -22.19 5.58
N ARG A 176 -10.14 -21.92 6.60
CA ARG A 176 -8.83 -22.52 6.80
C ARG A 176 -8.88 -24.03 6.96
N ILE A 177 -9.78 -24.52 7.79
CA ILE A 177 -9.97 -25.96 8.04
C ILE A 177 -10.50 -26.64 6.77
N GLU A 178 -11.46 -26.02 6.09
CA GLU A 178 -12.01 -26.54 4.83
C GLU A 178 -10.94 -26.66 3.73
N ASN A 179 -10.00 -25.71 3.70
CA ASN A 179 -8.85 -25.72 2.78
C ASN A 179 -7.67 -26.57 3.26
N GLY A 180 -7.85 -27.43 4.29
CA GLY A 180 -6.83 -28.37 4.77
C GLY A 180 -5.66 -27.73 5.51
N LYS A 181 -5.84 -26.49 6.00
CA LYS A 181 -4.79 -25.74 6.72
C LYS A 181 -4.96 -25.83 8.24
N SER A 182 -3.92 -25.43 8.98
CA SER A 182 -3.94 -25.41 10.45
C SER A 182 -4.96 -24.41 11.00
N TRP A 183 -5.60 -24.78 12.12
CA TRP A 183 -6.50 -23.93 12.90
C TRP A 183 -5.77 -22.88 13.74
N LYS A 184 -4.46 -23.05 14.02
CA LYS A 184 -3.66 -22.04 14.71
C LYS A 184 -3.44 -20.86 13.76
N THR A 185 -4.07 -19.73 14.06
CA THR A 185 -4.12 -18.56 13.18
C THR A 185 -3.20 -17.43 13.61
N ASP A 186 -2.59 -17.48 14.81
CA ASP A 186 -1.83 -16.38 15.40
C ASP A 186 -0.71 -15.89 14.48
N GLN A 187 0.11 -16.83 14.02
CA GLN A 187 1.25 -16.54 13.13
C GLN A 187 0.80 -15.94 11.79
N GLU A 188 -0.37 -16.34 11.30
CA GLU A 188 -0.86 -15.91 10.00
C GLU A 188 -1.57 -14.58 10.06
N ILE A 189 -2.30 -14.33 11.14
CA ILE A 189 -2.83 -13.01 11.46
C ILE A 189 -1.65 -12.05 11.59
N PHE A 190 -0.58 -12.45 12.26
CA PHE A 190 0.65 -11.67 12.34
C PHE A 190 1.29 -11.42 10.97
N ASP A 191 1.50 -12.47 10.16
CA ASP A 191 2.13 -12.34 8.85
C ASP A 191 1.27 -11.54 7.85
N LEU A 192 -0.05 -11.65 7.96
CA LEU A 192 -1.01 -10.82 7.24
C LEU A 192 -0.94 -9.37 7.72
N SER A 193 -0.86 -9.14 9.03
CA SER A 193 -0.85 -7.79 9.61
C SER A 193 0.42 -7.03 9.32
N LYS A 194 1.54 -7.71 9.03
CA LYS A 194 2.73 -7.06 8.47
C LYS A 194 2.45 -6.33 7.15
N GLN A 195 1.40 -6.70 6.40
CA GLN A 195 1.02 -5.98 5.20
C GLN A 195 0.55 -4.55 5.48
N LEU A 196 0.11 -4.23 6.71
CA LEU A 196 -0.23 -2.87 7.13
C LEU A 196 0.95 -1.89 6.99
N PHE A 197 2.18 -2.39 7.05
CA PHE A 197 3.40 -1.59 6.94
C PHE A 197 3.93 -1.48 5.51
N ASN A 198 3.33 -2.20 4.57
CA ASN A 198 3.72 -2.14 3.16
C ASN A 198 3.34 -0.79 2.56
N GLU A 199 4.29 -0.08 1.94
CA GLU A 199 4.06 1.22 1.31
C GLU A 199 2.89 1.20 0.31
N LYS A 200 2.71 0.10 -0.43
CA LYS A 200 1.59 -0.04 -1.36
C LYS A 200 0.25 -0.06 -0.63
N TYR A 201 0.18 -0.74 0.51
CA TYR A 201 -1.04 -0.76 1.33
C TYR A 201 -1.33 0.63 1.89
N LYS A 202 -0.31 1.33 2.39
CA LYS A 202 -0.44 2.71 2.90
C LYS A 202 -0.88 3.69 1.81
N SER A 203 -0.36 3.59 0.59
CA SER A 203 -0.81 4.44 -0.52
C SER A 203 -2.28 4.25 -0.87
N PHE A 204 -2.79 3.01 -0.81
CA PHE A 204 -4.22 2.75 -1.04
C PHE A 204 -5.12 3.32 0.07
N ALA A 205 -4.63 3.39 1.31
CA ALA A 205 -5.35 4.02 2.41
C ALA A 205 -5.42 5.56 2.27
N GLN A 206 -4.48 6.19 1.55
CA GLN A 206 -4.38 7.65 1.40
C GLN A 206 -5.31 8.23 0.31
N ASP A 207 -5.60 7.49 -0.76
CA ASP A 207 -6.40 7.95 -1.92
C ASP A 207 -7.93 8.08 -1.65
N GLY A 208 -8.33 8.27 -0.39
CA GLY A 208 -9.71 8.63 -0.03
C GLY A 208 -10.66 7.47 0.28
N GLN A 209 -10.15 6.26 0.56
CA GLN A 209 -10.97 5.20 1.16
C GLN A 209 -10.90 5.23 2.70
N SER A 210 -11.26 6.37 3.31
CA SER A 210 -11.68 6.39 4.72
C SER A 210 -12.86 5.45 5.00
N ASP A 211 -13.57 5.06 3.94
CA ASP A 211 -14.74 4.19 3.97
C ASP A 211 -14.44 2.72 4.34
N ALA A 212 -13.22 2.23 4.07
CA ALA A 212 -12.82 0.87 4.45
C ALA A 212 -12.66 0.69 5.98
N HIS A 213 -12.62 1.79 6.73
CA HIS A 213 -12.55 1.77 8.19
C HIS A 213 -13.94 1.81 8.85
N ASP A 214 -15.01 2.17 8.13
CA ASP A 214 -16.38 2.19 8.67
C ASP A 214 -17.00 0.78 8.64
N LYS A 215 -17.12 0.17 9.82
CA LYS A 215 -17.75 -1.15 10.01
C LYS A 215 -19.16 -1.21 9.39
N LYS A 216 -19.92 -0.10 9.37
CA LYS A 216 -21.27 -0.08 8.78
C LYS A 216 -21.25 -0.13 7.25
N GLN A 217 -20.34 0.61 6.62
CA GLN A 217 -20.20 0.60 5.17
C GLN A 217 -19.65 -0.74 4.67
N LEU A 218 -18.66 -1.30 5.39
CA LEU A 218 -18.16 -2.65 5.13
C LEU A 218 -19.30 -3.69 5.16
N GLU A 219 -20.13 -3.69 6.20
CA GLU A 219 -21.26 -4.62 6.30
C GLU A 219 -22.33 -4.39 5.21
N ALA A 220 -22.58 -3.14 4.82
CA ALA A 220 -23.47 -2.82 3.69
C ALA A 220 -22.89 -3.36 2.36
N TYR A 221 -21.59 -3.21 2.16
CA TYR A 221 -20.89 -3.72 0.98
C TYR A 221 -20.91 -5.25 0.95
N LYS A 222 -20.61 -5.92 2.07
CA LYS A 222 -20.74 -7.38 2.23
C LYS A 222 -22.13 -7.87 1.86
N THR A 223 -23.17 -7.18 2.35
CA THR A 223 -24.56 -7.52 2.04
C THR A 223 -24.82 -7.46 0.54
N THR A 224 -24.30 -6.43 -0.14
CA THR A 224 -24.39 -6.27 -1.60
C THR A 224 -23.69 -7.43 -2.33
N LEU A 225 -22.48 -7.80 -1.92
CA LEU A 225 -21.75 -8.92 -2.50
C LEU A 225 -22.49 -10.26 -2.34
N ILE A 226 -23.02 -10.52 -1.14
CA ILE A 226 -23.82 -11.73 -0.87
C ILE A 226 -25.09 -11.75 -1.74
N GLN A 227 -25.73 -10.60 -1.96
CA GLN A 227 -26.90 -10.50 -2.84
C GLN A 227 -26.55 -10.82 -4.29
N ILE A 228 -25.41 -10.33 -4.80
CA ILE A 228 -24.92 -10.65 -6.16
C ILE A 228 -24.75 -12.17 -6.31
N VAL A 229 -24.06 -12.80 -5.34
CA VAL A 229 -23.83 -14.26 -5.34
C VAL A 229 -25.16 -15.01 -5.32
N ARG A 230 -26.04 -14.70 -4.36
CA ARG A 230 -27.33 -15.37 -4.22
C ARG A 230 -28.25 -15.17 -5.43
N SER A 231 -28.24 -13.98 -6.05
CA SER A 231 -29.03 -13.71 -7.24
C SER A 231 -28.62 -14.64 -8.38
N PHE A 232 -27.31 -14.73 -8.64
CA PHE A 232 -26.76 -15.60 -9.67
C PHE A 232 -27.09 -17.08 -9.40
N GLU A 233 -26.90 -17.55 -8.17
CA GLU A 233 -27.16 -18.94 -7.77
C GLU A 233 -28.66 -19.30 -7.88
N ASN A 234 -29.55 -18.41 -7.45
CA ASN A 234 -31.00 -18.63 -7.50
C ASN A 234 -31.54 -18.64 -8.94
N GLU A 235 -31.05 -17.76 -9.79
CA GLU A 235 -31.42 -17.74 -11.21
C GLU A 235 -30.98 -19.03 -11.90
N LEU A 236 -29.73 -19.46 -11.67
CA LEU A 236 -29.23 -20.74 -12.18
C LEU A 236 -30.05 -21.93 -11.67
N LYS A 237 -30.38 -21.94 -10.37
CA LYS A 237 -31.23 -22.98 -9.78
C LYS A 237 -32.61 -23.02 -10.43
N THR A 238 -33.20 -21.85 -10.67
CA THR A 238 -34.50 -21.72 -11.35
C THR A 238 -34.44 -22.27 -12.78
N ILE A 239 -33.36 -22.02 -13.52
CA ILE A 239 -33.13 -22.61 -14.85
C ILE A 239 -33.04 -24.14 -14.75
N GLY A 240 -32.29 -24.66 -13.77
CA GLY A 240 -32.20 -26.07 -13.45
C GLY A 240 -33.56 -26.73 -13.20
N GLU A 241 -34.33 -26.20 -12.24
CA GLU A 241 -35.65 -26.69 -11.86
C GLU A 241 -36.64 -26.67 -13.04
N LYS A 242 -36.66 -25.58 -13.82
CA LYS A 242 -37.49 -25.50 -15.03
C LYS A 242 -37.09 -26.56 -16.07
N GLY A 243 -35.79 -26.77 -16.28
CA GLY A 243 -35.28 -27.77 -17.22
C GLY A 243 -35.66 -29.19 -16.81
N VAL A 244 -35.46 -29.56 -15.54
CA VAL A 244 -35.84 -30.88 -15.01
C VAL A 244 -37.34 -31.10 -15.09
N ASN A 245 -38.15 -30.11 -14.70
CA ASN A 245 -39.61 -30.20 -14.78
C ASN A 245 -40.10 -30.35 -16.22
N LEU A 246 -39.51 -29.62 -17.16
CA LEU A 246 -39.89 -29.70 -18.57
C LEU A 246 -39.54 -31.06 -19.16
N MET A 247 -38.33 -31.58 -18.92
CA MET A 247 -37.97 -32.95 -19.33
C MET A 247 -38.95 -34.00 -18.75
N SER A 248 -39.24 -33.90 -17.45
CA SER A 248 -40.13 -34.86 -16.77
C SER A 248 -41.56 -34.84 -17.31
N ARG A 249 -42.09 -33.67 -17.70
CA ARG A 249 -43.43 -33.54 -18.31
C ARG A 249 -43.58 -34.32 -19.62
N PHE A 250 -42.50 -34.42 -20.39
CA PHE A 250 -42.45 -35.20 -21.63
C PHE A 250 -41.97 -36.65 -21.41
N GLY A 251 -41.91 -37.11 -20.15
CA GLY A 251 -41.47 -38.46 -19.81
C GLY A 251 -39.98 -38.72 -20.05
N LEU A 252 -39.18 -37.65 -20.13
CA LEU A 252 -37.74 -37.73 -20.40
C LEU A 252 -36.94 -37.54 -19.12
N HIS A 253 -35.87 -38.32 -19.01
CA HIS A 253 -34.80 -38.11 -18.05
C HIS A 253 -33.53 -37.65 -18.79
N TYR A 254 -32.59 -36.97 -18.10
CA TYR A 254 -31.37 -36.48 -18.77
C TYR A 254 -30.55 -37.60 -19.44
N THR A 255 -30.68 -38.84 -18.96
CA THR A 255 -30.01 -40.03 -19.53
C THR A 255 -30.57 -40.46 -20.87
N ASP A 256 -31.73 -39.94 -21.28
CA ASP A 256 -32.37 -40.26 -22.55
C ASP A 256 -31.78 -39.45 -23.72
N PHE A 257 -31.08 -38.37 -23.41
CA PHE A 257 -30.38 -37.54 -24.38
C PHE A 257 -29.01 -38.13 -24.75
N LYS A 258 -28.42 -37.59 -25.82
CA LYS A 258 -27.06 -37.93 -26.26
C LYS A 258 -26.08 -37.90 -25.08
N GLY A 259 -25.28 -38.95 -24.96
CA GLY A 259 -24.30 -39.14 -23.88
C GLY A 259 -24.79 -39.99 -22.70
N GLY A 260 -26.08 -40.33 -22.63
CA GLY A 260 -26.61 -41.24 -21.62
C GLY A 260 -26.34 -40.74 -20.20
N GLN A 261 -25.70 -41.58 -19.38
CA GLN A 261 -25.29 -41.21 -18.01
C GLN A 261 -24.35 -40.00 -17.95
N ARG A 262 -23.61 -39.72 -19.03
CA ARG A 262 -22.71 -38.55 -19.15
C ARG A 262 -23.33 -37.42 -19.95
N SER A 263 -24.65 -37.43 -20.15
CA SER A 263 -25.31 -36.41 -20.95
C SER A 263 -25.07 -35.01 -20.35
N PRO A 264 -24.79 -33.99 -21.19
CA PRO A 264 -24.71 -32.62 -20.71
C PRO A 264 -26.01 -32.13 -20.05
N PHE A 265 -27.17 -32.72 -20.38
CA PHE A 265 -28.44 -32.41 -19.71
C PHE A 265 -28.45 -32.73 -18.20
N SER A 266 -27.48 -33.51 -17.70
CA SER A 266 -27.27 -33.69 -16.25
C SER A 266 -26.98 -32.38 -15.51
N HIS A 267 -26.55 -31.32 -16.21
CA HIS A 267 -26.37 -29.99 -15.63
C HIS A 267 -27.68 -29.42 -15.07
N PHE A 268 -28.83 -29.62 -15.72
CA PHE A 268 -30.12 -29.15 -15.20
C PHE A 268 -30.45 -29.74 -13.83
N VAL A 269 -30.12 -31.03 -13.61
CA VAL A 269 -30.30 -31.68 -12.30
C VAL A 269 -29.37 -31.10 -11.25
N LYS A 270 -28.09 -30.90 -11.58
CA LYS A 270 -27.11 -30.29 -10.68
C LYS A 270 -27.52 -28.88 -10.27
N TRP A 271 -27.92 -28.06 -11.24
CA TRP A 271 -28.41 -26.70 -11.00
C TRP A 271 -29.69 -26.70 -10.14
N ALA A 272 -30.65 -27.60 -10.41
CA ALA A 272 -31.85 -27.73 -9.58
C ALA A 272 -31.53 -28.07 -8.11
N ASN A 273 -30.46 -28.83 -7.88
CA ASN A 273 -29.95 -29.14 -6.54
C ASN A 273 -29.12 -28.01 -5.90
N GLY A 274 -28.90 -26.90 -6.60
CA GLY A 274 -28.10 -25.77 -6.11
C GLY A 274 -26.59 -25.90 -6.36
N GLU A 275 -26.14 -26.89 -7.13
CA GLU A 275 -24.72 -27.01 -7.49
C GLU A 275 -24.39 -26.03 -8.62
N VAL A 276 -23.56 -25.01 -8.33
CA VAL A 276 -23.08 -24.05 -9.35
C VAL A 276 -21.97 -24.68 -10.19
N LYS A 277 -22.36 -25.50 -11.17
CA LYS A 277 -21.43 -26.17 -12.07
C LYS A 277 -21.47 -25.58 -13.47
N GLU A 278 -20.35 -24.99 -13.88
CA GLU A 278 -20.20 -24.37 -15.20
C GLU A 278 -20.52 -25.36 -16.34
N PRO A 279 -21.26 -24.92 -17.39
CA PRO A 279 -21.59 -25.76 -18.53
C PRO A 279 -20.33 -26.27 -19.23
N THR A 280 -20.27 -27.57 -19.52
CA THR A 280 -19.18 -28.12 -20.34
C THR A 280 -19.19 -27.54 -21.76
N ALA A 281 -18.05 -27.57 -22.46
CA ALA A 281 -17.97 -27.20 -23.87
C ALA A 281 -18.95 -27.98 -24.78
N THR A 282 -19.38 -29.17 -24.37
CA THR A 282 -20.42 -29.94 -25.05
C THR A 282 -21.82 -29.37 -24.79
N PHE A 283 -22.09 -28.89 -23.57
CA PHE A 283 -23.34 -28.20 -23.23
C PHE A 283 -23.48 -26.90 -24.02
N ALA A 284 -22.41 -26.11 -24.14
CA ALA A 284 -22.41 -24.85 -24.88
C ALA A 284 -22.74 -25.00 -26.39
N LYS A 285 -22.69 -26.22 -26.93
CA LYS A 285 -23.07 -26.54 -28.32
C LYS A 285 -24.50 -27.08 -28.47
N LEU A 286 -25.23 -27.26 -27.37
CA LEU A 286 -26.62 -27.70 -27.40
C LEU A 286 -27.60 -26.65 -27.93
N PRO A 287 -27.45 -25.35 -27.63
CA PRO A 287 -28.37 -24.35 -28.14
C PRO A 287 -28.42 -24.37 -29.67
N ASP A 288 -29.63 -24.35 -30.22
CA ASP A 288 -29.94 -24.34 -31.65
C ASP A 288 -29.48 -25.58 -32.45
N GLY A 289 -28.91 -26.58 -31.79
CA GLY A 289 -28.40 -27.81 -32.41
C GLY A 289 -29.24 -29.04 -32.05
N LEU A 290 -30.49 -29.14 -32.51
CA LEU A 290 -31.39 -30.28 -32.24
C LEU A 290 -30.74 -31.63 -32.59
N GLU A 291 -29.93 -31.69 -33.65
CA GLU A 291 -29.19 -32.89 -34.05
C GLU A 291 -28.13 -33.33 -33.03
N GLN A 292 -27.74 -32.45 -32.10
CA GLN A 292 -26.84 -32.76 -30.98
C GLN A 292 -27.55 -33.39 -29.79
N TRP A 293 -28.88 -33.42 -29.77
CA TRP A 293 -29.64 -33.87 -28.60
C TRP A 293 -29.89 -35.38 -28.60
N THR A 294 -29.79 -36.04 -29.76
CA THR A 294 -30.07 -37.46 -29.97
C THR A 294 -28.89 -38.22 -30.58
N THR A 295 -28.95 -39.55 -30.61
CA THR A 295 -28.02 -40.41 -31.35
C THR A 295 -28.77 -41.22 -32.40
N LYS A 296 -28.04 -41.86 -33.32
CA LYS A 296 -28.61 -42.81 -34.30
C LYS A 296 -29.34 -44.00 -33.64
N THR A 297 -29.04 -44.28 -32.37
CA THR A 297 -29.61 -45.39 -31.59
C THR A 297 -30.77 -44.97 -30.69
N THR A 298 -31.12 -43.68 -30.63
CA THR A 298 -32.29 -43.20 -29.88
C THR A 298 -33.57 -43.73 -30.52
N SER A 299 -34.50 -44.29 -29.72
CA SER A 299 -35.79 -44.80 -30.21
C SER A 299 -36.65 -43.68 -30.80
N GLU A 300 -37.52 -44.02 -31.74
CA GLU A 300 -38.33 -43.03 -32.46
C GLU A 300 -39.31 -42.29 -31.53
N GLU A 301 -39.87 -42.99 -30.54
CA GLU A 301 -40.69 -42.41 -29.47
C GLU A 301 -39.91 -41.34 -28.68
N LYS A 302 -38.67 -41.64 -28.28
CA LYS A 302 -37.83 -40.69 -27.53
C LYS A 302 -37.38 -39.53 -28.39
N LYS A 303 -37.11 -39.73 -29.68
CA LYS A 303 -36.80 -38.62 -30.61
C LYS A 303 -37.97 -37.65 -30.71
N GLY A 304 -39.19 -38.14 -30.89
CA GLY A 304 -40.39 -37.28 -30.94
C GLY A 304 -40.61 -36.49 -29.65
N ALA A 305 -40.40 -37.11 -28.49
CA ALA A 305 -40.44 -36.43 -27.20
C ALA A 305 -39.34 -35.36 -27.06
N ILE A 306 -38.11 -35.67 -27.52
CA ILE A 306 -36.97 -34.74 -27.48
C ILE A 306 -37.18 -33.55 -28.42
N GLU A 307 -37.75 -33.77 -29.61
CA GLU A 307 -38.12 -32.69 -30.53
C GLU A 307 -39.22 -31.81 -29.94
N SER A 308 -40.23 -32.42 -29.30
CA SER A 308 -41.30 -31.68 -28.64
C SER A 308 -40.77 -30.82 -27.48
N VAL A 309 -39.94 -31.39 -26.60
CA VAL A 309 -39.38 -30.66 -25.44
C VAL A 309 -38.42 -29.54 -25.88
N TYR A 310 -37.74 -29.72 -27.01
CA TYR A 310 -36.88 -28.70 -27.61
C TYR A 310 -37.68 -27.43 -27.95
N PHE A 311 -38.78 -27.58 -28.69
CA PHE A 311 -39.64 -26.47 -29.11
C PHE A 311 -40.49 -25.88 -27.98
N GLU A 312 -40.86 -26.69 -26.97
CA GLU A 312 -41.63 -26.22 -25.81
C GLU A 312 -40.81 -25.29 -24.89
N GLY A 313 -39.49 -25.21 -25.08
CA GLY A 313 -38.65 -24.22 -24.43
C GLY A 313 -37.38 -24.75 -23.77
N LEU A 314 -37.07 -26.05 -23.87
CA LEU A 314 -35.81 -26.57 -23.33
C LEU A 314 -34.61 -25.95 -24.05
N ASN A 315 -34.74 -25.64 -25.35
CA ASN A 315 -33.69 -24.94 -26.10
C ASN A 315 -33.46 -23.52 -25.54
N ALA A 316 -34.53 -22.80 -25.21
CA ALA A 316 -34.43 -21.48 -24.58
C ALA A 316 -33.76 -21.55 -23.20
N LEU A 317 -34.01 -22.62 -22.43
CA LEU A 317 -33.32 -22.84 -21.15
C LEU A 317 -31.83 -23.18 -21.34
N THR A 318 -31.45 -23.88 -22.42
CA THR A 318 -30.01 -24.09 -22.74
C THR A 318 -29.31 -22.77 -23.09
N HIS A 319 -29.97 -21.88 -23.84
CA HIS A 319 -29.49 -20.52 -24.09
C HIS A 319 -29.36 -19.70 -22.81
N ALA A 320 -30.41 -19.69 -21.98
CA ALA A 320 -30.41 -18.97 -20.71
C ALA A 320 -29.25 -19.42 -19.81
N ALA A 321 -29.00 -20.73 -19.71
CA ALA A 321 -27.90 -21.25 -18.92
C ALA A 321 -26.52 -20.80 -19.45
N VAL A 322 -26.27 -20.86 -20.76
CA VAL A 322 -24.99 -20.42 -21.34
C VAL A 322 -24.79 -18.92 -21.12
N ASN A 323 -25.79 -18.10 -21.43
CA ASN A 323 -25.73 -16.65 -21.25
C ASN A 323 -25.55 -16.22 -19.79
N HIS A 324 -26.04 -17.03 -18.84
CA HIS A 324 -25.86 -16.78 -17.41
C HIS A 324 -24.38 -16.86 -17.01
N PHE A 325 -23.67 -17.87 -17.51
CA PHE A 325 -22.23 -18.03 -17.24
C PHE A 325 -21.36 -17.07 -18.08
N ASP A 326 -21.80 -16.64 -19.26
CA ASP A 326 -21.09 -15.62 -20.04
C ASP A 326 -21.06 -14.24 -19.35
N ASN A 327 -21.99 -13.99 -18.41
CA ASN A 327 -22.08 -12.74 -17.64
C ASN A 327 -21.69 -12.92 -16.15
N ASP A 328 -20.80 -13.87 -15.86
CA ASP A 328 -20.42 -14.23 -14.49
C ASP A 328 -19.39 -13.29 -13.83
N LEU A 329 -18.93 -12.24 -14.52
CA LEU A 329 -17.89 -11.32 -14.04
C LEU A 329 -18.19 -10.80 -12.62
N PHE A 330 -19.41 -10.30 -12.39
CA PHE A 330 -19.80 -9.76 -11.08
C PHE A 330 -19.91 -10.87 -10.02
N TYR A 331 -20.38 -12.07 -10.40
CA TYR A 331 -20.46 -13.22 -9.51
C TYR A 331 -19.06 -13.68 -9.07
N ASN A 332 -18.15 -13.86 -10.02
CA ASN A 332 -16.77 -14.25 -9.75
C ASN A 332 -16.03 -13.19 -8.93
N SER A 333 -16.20 -11.91 -9.29
CA SER A 333 -15.63 -10.81 -8.52
C SER A 333 -16.16 -10.79 -7.09
N ALA A 334 -17.47 -10.94 -6.89
CA ALA A 334 -18.08 -10.94 -5.56
C ALA A 334 -17.58 -12.11 -4.71
N ARG A 335 -17.46 -13.31 -5.28
CA ARG A 335 -16.90 -14.48 -4.59
C ARG A 335 -15.44 -14.27 -4.20
N SER A 336 -14.62 -13.78 -5.12
CA SER A 336 -13.21 -13.49 -4.84
C SER A 336 -13.07 -12.43 -3.75
N ILE A 337 -13.89 -11.37 -3.77
CA ILE A 337 -13.85 -10.33 -2.72
C ILE A 337 -14.32 -10.90 -1.38
N LEU A 338 -15.41 -11.66 -1.34
CA LEU A 338 -15.95 -12.26 -0.12
C LEU A 338 -14.95 -13.21 0.56
N GLN A 339 -14.11 -13.90 -0.22
CA GLN A 339 -13.05 -14.76 0.31
C GLN A 339 -12.04 -13.98 1.18
N TYR A 340 -11.72 -12.74 0.81
CA TYR A 340 -10.76 -11.90 1.53
C TYR A 340 -11.42 -10.83 2.41
N PHE A 341 -12.76 -10.80 2.47
CA PHE A 341 -13.50 -9.77 3.18
C PHE A 341 -13.22 -9.81 4.70
N TYR A 342 -13.22 -11.00 5.30
CA TYR A 342 -12.97 -11.17 6.74
C TYR A 342 -11.53 -10.80 7.12
N THR A 343 -10.58 -11.13 6.24
CA THR A 343 -9.17 -10.75 6.34
C THR A 343 -9.01 -9.23 6.41
N LEU A 344 -9.73 -8.49 5.56
CA LEU A 344 -9.74 -7.02 5.60
C LEU A 344 -10.31 -6.48 6.92
N GLY A 345 -11.42 -7.07 7.40
CA GLY A 345 -12.04 -6.69 8.67
C GLY A 345 -11.11 -6.87 9.88
N ILE A 346 -10.39 -8.01 9.94
CA ILE A 346 -9.39 -8.29 10.97
C ILE A 346 -8.23 -7.28 10.88
N LEU A 347 -7.71 -7.01 9.69
CA LEU A 347 -6.63 -6.04 9.49
C LEU A 347 -7.01 -4.64 9.93
N ASN A 348 -8.24 -4.22 9.63
CA ASN A 348 -8.76 -2.93 10.05
C ASN A 348 -8.82 -2.81 11.58
N ASP A 349 -9.29 -3.85 12.27
CA ASP A 349 -9.36 -3.87 13.74
C ASP A 349 -7.97 -3.81 14.39
N ILE A 350 -7.02 -4.57 13.85
CA ILE A 350 -5.61 -4.54 14.30
C ILE A 350 -5.01 -3.15 14.09
N HIS A 351 -5.21 -2.55 12.91
CA HIS A 351 -4.72 -1.20 12.61
C HIS A 351 -5.34 -0.14 13.55
N GLN A 352 -6.62 -0.25 13.88
CA GLN A 352 -7.27 0.65 14.84
C GLN A 352 -6.66 0.52 16.24
N ARG A 353 -6.46 -0.71 16.73
CA ARG A 353 -5.81 -0.97 18.03
C ARG A 353 -4.36 -0.50 18.06
N MET A 354 -3.64 -0.66 16.96
CA MET A 354 -2.29 -0.09 16.83
C MET A 354 -2.29 1.43 16.97
N ARG A 355 -3.24 2.13 16.35
CA ARG A 355 -3.39 3.58 16.51
C ARG A 355 -3.72 3.98 17.94
N GLU A 356 -4.58 3.22 18.62
CA GLU A 356 -4.92 3.43 20.04
C GLU A 356 -3.67 3.27 20.91
N LEU A 357 -2.91 2.18 20.74
CA LEU A 357 -1.63 1.96 21.43
C LEU A 357 -0.62 3.08 21.17
N GLN A 358 -0.51 3.56 19.93
CA GLN A 358 0.34 4.70 19.58
C GLN A 358 -0.08 5.98 20.32
N GLN A 359 -1.38 6.26 20.38
CA GLN A 359 -1.91 7.42 21.09
C GLN A 359 -1.70 7.32 22.61
N GLU A 360 -1.98 6.16 23.21
CA GLU A 360 -1.79 5.90 24.64
C GLU A 360 -0.33 6.06 25.06
N ARG A 361 0.60 5.58 24.23
CA ARG A 361 2.04 5.66 24.49
C ARG A 361 2.67 6.96 24.03
N ASN A 362 1.91 7.80 23.34
CA ASN A 362 2.41 8.97 22.62
C ASN A 362 3.61 8.61 21.73
N THR A 363 3.52 7.51 20.98
CA THR A 363 4.55 7.03 20.04
C THR A 363 4.15 7.32 18.60
N LEU A 364 5.15 7.46 17.73
CA LEU A 364 4.97 7.58 16.28
C LEU A 364 5.92 6.61 15.57
N PHE A 365 5.42 5.87 14.58
CA PHE A 365 6.30 5.03 13.76
C PHE A 365 7.13 5.86 12.78
N LEU A 366 8.38 5.46 12.59
CA LEU A 366 9.24 6.10 11.58
C LEU A 366 8.62 6.02 10.19
N SER A 367 8.02 4.89 9.83
CA SER A 367 7.39 4.68 8.53
C SER A 367 6.16 5.58 8.28
N ASP A 368 5.54 6.13 9.33
CA ASP A 368 4.40 7.04 9.20
C ASP A 368 4.85 8.49 8.96
N THR A 369 6.11 8.81 9.22
CA THR A 369 6.60 10.19 9.13
C THR A 369 6.54 10.75 7.71
N THR A 370 6.92 9.96 6.72
CA THR A 370 6.88 10.36 5.31
C THR A 370 5.47 10.69 4.85
N GLU A 371 4.49 9.86 5.22
CA GLU A 371 3.09 10.08 4.89
C GLU A 371 2.55 11.36 5.52
N LEU A 372 2.82 11.56 6.81
CA LEU A 372 2.33 12.71 7.54
C LEU A 372 2.92 14.01 6.98
N LEU A 373 4.21 14.00 6.62
CA LEU A 373 4.84 15.10 5.91
C LEU A 373 4.23 15.34 4.54
N HIS A 374 3.95 14.28 3.77
CA HIS A 374 3.30 14.41 2.48
C HIS A 374 1.93 15.07 2.60
N ARG A 375 1.13 14.71 3.61
CA ARG A 375 -0.15 15.37 3.90
C ARG A 375 0.04 16.85 4.24
N ILE A 376 1.01 17.18 5.09
CA ILE A 376 1.31 18.58 5.44
C ILE A 376 1.76 19.37 4.20
N ILE A 377 2.63 18.80 3.36
CA ILE A 377 3.14 19.43 2.13
C ILE A 377 2.04 19.58 1.07
N GLY A 378 1.17 18.58 0.91
CA GLY A 378 0.11 18.60 -0.09
C GLY A 378 -0.87 19.76 0.12
N ASP A 379 -1.12 20.12 1.38
CA ASP A 379 -2.05 21.17 1.77
C ASP A 379 -1.37 22.53 2.07
N SER A 380 -0.03 22.63 2.02
CA SER A 380 0.68 23.86 2.36
C SER A 380 1.85 24.19 1.41
N ASP A 381 2.10 25.48 1.19
CA ASP A 381 3.27 25.91 0.42
C ASP A 381 4.55 25.51 1.19
N SER A 382 5.53 24.91 0.51
CA SER A 382 6.80 24.46 1.12
C SER A 382 7.52 25.50 2.03
N PRO A 383 7.46 26.83 1.79
CA PRO A 383 7.96 27.84 2.72
C PRO A 383 7.37 27.79 4.13
N PHE A 384 6.11 27.36 4.29
CA PHE A 384 5.45 27.24 5.61
C PHE A 384 6.16 26.23 6.52
N ILE A 385 6.70 25.16 5.94
CA ILE A 385 7.46 24.13 6.67
C ILE A 385 8.72 24.71 7.28
N TYR A 386 9.49 25.45 6.49
CA TYR A 386 10.72 26.07 6.94
C TYR A 386 10.46 27.22 7.94
N GLU A 387 9.37 27.97 7.77
CA GLU A 387 8.92 28.96 8.75
C GLU A 387 8.63 28.32 10.11
N LYS A 388 7.94 27.16 10.12
CA LYS A 388 7.60 26.42 11.33
C LYS A 388 8.79 25.81 12.06
N ILE A 389 9.76 25.28 11.33
CA ILE A 389 11.01 24.77 11.92
C ILE A 389 11.86 25.93 12.46
N GLY A 390 11.60 27.17 12.02
CA GLY A 390 12.40 28.34 12.36
C GLY A 390 13.77 28.35 11.67
N THR A 391 13.89 27.60 10.57
CA THR A 391 15.13 27.48 9.79
C THR A 391 14.99 28.21 8.46
N TYR A 392 15.90 29.13 8.20
CA TYR A 392 16.01 29.78 6.89
C TYR A 392 17.11 29.07 6.10
N LEU A 393 16.72 28.24 5.14
CA LEU A 393 17.66 27.50 4.29
C LEU A 393 17.74 28.15 2.91
N THR A 394 18.97 28.34 2.43
CA THR A 394 19.24 28.90 1.10
C THR A 394 19.95 27.92 0.19
N HIS A 395 20.61 26.91 0.77
CA HIS A 395 21.38 25.91 0.04
C HIS A 395 21.03 24.51 0.53
N TYR A 396 20.76 23.62 -0.42
CA TYR A 396 20.46 22.21 -0.18
C TYR A 396 21.53 21.35 -0.84
N MET A 397 22.10 20.43 -0.07
CA MET A 397 23.07 19.45 -0.54
C MET A 397 22.55 18.07 -0.20
N ILE A 398 22.46 17.20 -1.20
CA ILE A 398 21.95 15.84 -1.03
C ILE A 398 23.04 14.88 -1.49
N ASP A 399 23.52 14.05 -0.59
CA ASP A 399 24.51 13.01 -0.89
C ASP A 399 23.88 11.61 -0.84
N GLU A 400 24.41 10.70 -1.65
CA GLU A 400 24.01 9.29 -1.75
C GLU A 400 22.54 9.01 -2.12
N PHE A 401 21.96 9.79 -3.03
CA PHE A 401 20.71 9.39 -3.70
C PHE A 401 21.03 8.39 -4.82
N GLN A 402 20.55 7.13 -4.69
CA GLN A 402 20.61 6.11 -5.75
C GLN A 402 19.33 6.10 -6.58
#